data_AF-A0AAC9MVF3-F1
#
_entry.id   AF-A0AAC9MVF3-F1
#
_cell.length_a   1.000
_cell.length_b   1.000
_cell.length_c   1.000
_cell.angle_alpha   90.00
_cell.angle_beta   90.00
_cell.angle_gamma   90.00
#
_symmetry.space_group_name_H-M   'P 1'
#
loop_
_entity.id
_entity.type
_entity.pdbx_description
1 polymer ?
#
loop_
_entity_poly.entity_id
_entity_poly.type
_entity_poly.pdbx_seq_one_letter_code
_entity_poly.pdbx_strand_id
1 'polypeptide(L)'
;MGVIKIKCLGKNSKTYKSLDLTTICPNLEQGNPCPYCYVQSARKFNFHSKQRVDRLPYRGEILHLQRQTIERLNKVGGLRLFSFGDYKPWMDNDLFNIIHDADCVGLKLKAITKQVAFVEKFAPYLHIVNVSVDNVGYGIPHKVAQRLRNKFANVLIRCVVLKDEDIKALAFSDIFTFNHARNSFKFYPKELRQKFNHVLGGRVCGATGTCKDCSLKCGEQLIASRREIAA
;
A
#
# COMPACT_ATOMS: atom_id res chain seq x y z
N MET A 1 3.54 -15.08 -30.22
CA MET A 1 3.90 -14.22 -29.07
C MET A 1 3.46 -14.91 -27.78
N GLY A 2 4.38 -15.25 -26.88
CA GLY A 2 4.05 -15.97 -25.65
C GLY A 2 3.23 -15.13 -24.68
N VAL A 3 2.12 -15.68 -24.17
CA VAL A 3 1.31 -15.03 -23.13
C VAL A 3 2.11 -15.01 -21.83
N ILE A 4 2.54 -13.82 -21.39
CA ILE A 4 3.17 -13.68 -20.07
C ILE A 4 2.09 -13.95 -19.01
N LYS A 5 2.18 -15.12 -18.36
CA LYS A 5 1.25 -15.49 -17.29
C LYS A 5 1.41 -14.55 -16.11
N ILE A 6 0.38 -13.74 -15.85
CA ILE A 6 0.34 -12.87 -14.67
C ILE A 6 0.19 -13.77 -13.44
N LYS A 7 1.07 -13.59 -12.46
CA LYS A 7 1.06 -14.31 -11.18
C LYS A 7 0.55 -13.39 -10.07
N CYS A 8 -0.11 -13.95 -9.07
CA CYS A 8 -0.55 -13.20 -7.90
C CYS A 8 0.65 -12.64 -7.13
N LEU A 9 1.69 -13.45 -6.90
CA LEU A 9 2.96 -13.03 -6.31
C LEU A 9 3.95 -12.61 -7.40
N GLY A 10 4.22 -11.30 -7.48
CA GLY A 10 5.02 -10.69 -8.55
C GLY A 10 6.18 -9.83 -8.05
N LYS A 11 7.10 -9.49 -8.95
CA LYS A 11 8.11 -8.45 -8.70
C LYS A 11 7.42 -7.09 -8.57
N ASN A 12 7.92 -6.26 -7.65
CA ASN A 12 7.45 -4.90 -7.43
C ASN A 12 8.65 -3.97 -7.28
N SER A 13 8.78 -2.96 -8.15
CA SER A 13 9.93 -2.05 -8.13
C SER A 13 10.02 -1.22 -6.85
N LYS A 14 8.91 -0.99 -6.16
CA LYS A 14 8.88 -0.25 -4.89
C LYS A 14 9.17 -1.16 -3.71
N THR A 15 8.48 -2.29 -3.60
CA THR A 15 8.49 -3.15 -2.39
C THR A 15 9.23 -4.48 -2.58
N TYR A 16 10.05 -4.64 -3.62
CA TYR A 16 10.70 -5.88 -4.05
C TYR A 16 9.73 -6.93 -4.60
N LYS A 17 8.71 -7.32 -3.84
CA LYS A 17 7.58 -8.16 -4.27
C LYS A 17 6.25 -7.59 -3.78
N SER A 18 5.19 -7.98 -4.46
CA SER A 18 3.81 -7.76 -4.01
C SER A 18 2.94 -8.94 -4.35
N LEU A 19 1.88 -9.13 -3.56
CA LEU A 19 0.83 -10.08 -3.82
C LEU A 19 -0.45 -9.34 -4.20
N ASP A 20 -0.99 -9.68 -5.36
CA ASP A 20 -2.21 -9.10 -5.92
C ASP A 20 -3.15 -10.24 -6.35
N LEU A 21 -4.35 -10.30 -5.74
CA LEU A 21 -5.41 -11.23 -6.18
C LEU A 21 -6.23 -10.66 -7.34
N THR A 22 -6.07 -9.37 -7.63
CA THR A 22 -6.68 -8.66 -8.75
C THR A 22 -5.83 -7.44 -9.09
N THR A 23 -6.01 -6.89 -10.29
CA THR A 23 -5.43 -5.58 -10.68
C THR A 23 -6.50 -4.51 -10.88
N ILE A 24 -7.70 -4.76 -10.32
CA ILE A 24 -8.87 -3.91 -10.41
C ILE A 24 -9.32 -3.56 -9.00
N CYS A 25 -9.22 -2.28 -8.63
CA CYS A 25 -9.80 -1.79 -7.39
C CYS A 25 -11.32 -1.54 -7.54
N PRO A 26 -12.09 -1.51 -6.44
CA PRO A 26 -13.55 -1.26 -6.49
C PRO A 26 -13.93 0.02 -7.24
N ASN A 27 -13.21 1.13 -7.03
CA ASN A 27 -13.46 2.39 -7.74
C ASN A 27 -13.29 2.24 -9.26
N LEU A 28 -12.32 1.44 -9.72
CA LEU A 28 -12.13 1.18 -11.15
C LEU A 28 -13.25 0.29 -11.71
N GLU A 29 -13.63 -0.73 -10.96
CA GLU A 29 -14.73 -1.64 -11.33
C GLU A 29 -16.05 -0.89 -11.52
N GLN A 30 -16.30 0.12 -10.67
CA GLN A 30 -17.46 1.01 -10.76
C GLN A 30 -17.35 2.08 -11.86
N GLY A 31 -16.28 2.07 -12.68
CA GLY A 31 -16.07 3.07 -13.72
C GLY A 31 -15.63 4.45 -13.22
N ASN A 32 -15.33 4.61 -11.93
CA ASN A 32 -14.92 5.88 -11.31
C ASN A 32 -13.51 5.78 -10.69
N PRO A 33 -12.46 5.51 -11.49
CA PRO A 33 -11.11 5.44 -10.97
C PRO A 33 -10.68 6.78 -10.37
N CYS A 34 -9.85 6.74 -9.34
CA CYS A 34 -9.30 7.97 -8.75
C CYS A 34 -8.59 8.79 -9.84
N PRO A 35 -8.80 10.12 -9.90
CA PRO A 35 -8.21 10.96 -10.94
C PRO A 35 -6.67 11.02 -10.84
N TYR A 36 -6.12 10.70 -9.67
CA TYR A 36 -4.68 10.58 -9.42
C TYR A 36 -4.14 9.15 -9.51
N CYS A 37 -4.93 8.18 -9.97
CA CYS A 37 -4.54 6.77 -10.00
C CYS A 37 -3.35 6.53 -10.95
N TYR A 38 -2.18 6.24 -10.40
CA TYR A 38 -0.98 5.97 -11.20
C TYR A 38 -1.13 4.72 -12.09
N VAL A 39 -1.94 3.74 -11.70
CA VAL A 39 -2.20 2.54 -12.52
C VAL A 39 -2.99 2.92 -13.77
N GLN A 40 -3.98 3.81 -13.66
CA GLN A 40 -4.72 4.30 -14.83
C GLN A 40 -3.88 5.22 -15.70
N SER A 41 -3.10 6.12 -15.09
CA SER A 41 -2.14 6.96 -15.82
C SER A 41 -1.17 6.08 -16.63
N ALA A 42 -0.57 5.05 -16.00
CA ALA A 42 0.32 4.10 -16.66
C ALA A 42 -0.36 3.35 -17.83
N ARG A 43 -1.62 2.92 -17.66
CA ARG A 43 -2.42 2.28 -18.72
C ARG A 43 -2.71 3.23 -19.88
N LYS A 44 -3.09 4.48 -19.59
CA LYS A 44 -3.38 5.51 -20.61
C LYS A 44 -2.16 5.81 -21.49
N PHE A 45 -0.96 5.82 -20.90
CA PHE A 45 0.29 6.11 -21.61
C PHE A 45 1.06 4.86 -22.06
N ASN A 46 0.46 3.66 -21.96
CA ASN A 46 1.07 2.36 -22.26
C ASN A 46 2.48 2.15 -21.64
N PHE A 47 2.72 2.73 -20.46
CA PHE A 47 4.03 2.72 -19.81
C PHE A 47 4.02 1.77 -18.62
N HIS A 48 4.67 0.61 -18.75
CA HIS A 48 4.76 -0.44 -17.72
C HIS A 48 3.41 -0.81 -17.09
N SER A 49 2.34 -0.78 -17.87
CA SER A 49 1.00 -0.99 -17.35
C SER A 49 0.75 -2.49 -17.11
N LYS A 50 0.38 -2.87 -15.87
CA LYS A 50 -0.15 -4.21 -15.63
C LYS A 50 -1.51 -4.33 -16.32
N GLN A 51 -1.70 -5.43 -17.05
CA GLN A 51 -2.99 -5.76 -17.66
C GLN A 51 -4.09 -5.80 -16.59
N ARG A 52 -5.34 -5.59 -17.02
CA ARG A 52 -6.50 -5.81 -16.18
C ARG A 52 -6.72 -7.31 -16.03
N VAL A 53 -6.85 -7.74 -14.79
CA VAL A 53 -7.07 -9.13 -14.41
C VAL A 53 -8.02 -9.11 -13.24
N ASP A 54 -9.19 -9.71 -13.42
CA ASP A 54 -10.24 -9.74 -12.41
C ASP A 54 -9.83 -10.59 -11.22
N ARG A 55 -9.28 -11.78 -11.49
CA ARG A 55 -8.92 -12.77 -10.48
C ARG A 55 -7.58 -13.45 -10.79
N LEU A 56 -6.73 -13.48 -9.78
CA LEU A 56 -5.47 -14.21 -9.72
C LEU A 56 -5.53 -15.12 -8.49
N PRO A 57 -5.78 -16.43 -8.65
CA PRO A 57 -5.90 -17.32 -7.51
C PRO A 57 -4.57 -17.42 -6.77
N TYR A 58 -4.63 -17.45 -5.45
CA TYR A 58 -3.50 -17.84 -4.61
C TYR A 58 -3.38 -19.36 -4.56
N ARG A 59 -2.16 -19.89 -4.64
CA ARG A 59 -1.86 -21.33 -4.74
C ARG A 59 -0.70 -21.74 -3.82
N GLY A 60 -0.52 -21.04 -2.70
CA GLY A 60 0.57 -21.32 -1.77
C GLY A 60 1.91 -20.70 -2.18
N GLU A 61 1.92 -19.66 -3.02
CA GLU A 61 3.16 -19.05 -3.52
C GLU A 61 4.09 -18.55 -2.40
N ILE A 62 3.57 -18.24 -1.20
CA ILE A 62 4.38 -17.82 -0.05
C ILE A 62 5.21 -18.97 0.51
N LEU A 63 4.66 -20.19 0.56
CA LEU A 63 5.34 -21.38 1.07
C LEU A 63 6.60 -21.72 0.26
N HIS A 64 6.66 -21.27 -0.99
CA HIS A 64 7.78 -21.48 -1.90
C HIS A 64 8.81 -20.32 -1.91
N LEU A 65 8.64 -19.31 -1.07
CA LEU A 65 9.62 -18.24 -0.94
C LEU A 65 10.89 -18.73 -0.26
N GLN A 66 12.04 -18.42 -0.86
CA GLN A 66 13.33 -18.65 -0.22
C GLN A 66 13.45 -17.81 1.06
N ARG A 67 14.09 -18.37 2.10
CA ARG A 67 14.36 -17.68 3.38
C ARG A 67 14.97 -16.29 3.21
N GLN A 68 15.98 -16.15 2.34
CA GLN A 68 16.60 -14.85 2.05
C GLN A 68 15.60 -13.83 1.49
N THR A 69 14.61 -14.28 0.72
CA THR A 69 13.53 -13.41 0.23
C THR A 69 12.61 -12.97 1.36
N ILE A 70 12.23 -13.88 2.26
CA ILE A 70 11.41 -13.57 3.44
C ILE A 70 12.11 -12.54 4.32
N GLU A 71 13.39 -12.75 4.63
CA GLU A 71 14.20 -11.82 5.43
C GLU A 71 14.29 -10.43 4.78
N ARG A 72 14.50 -10.37 3.45
CA ARG A 72 14.51 -9.09 2.71
C ARG A 72 13.17 -8.38 2.77
N LEU A 73 12.06 -9.11 2.63
CA LEU A 73 10.71 -8.53 2.73
C LEU A 73 10.44 -8.01 4.15
N ASN A 74 10.78 -8.78 5.18
CA ASN A 74 10.60 -8.39 6.58
C ASN A 74 11.40 -7.14 6.94
N LYS A 75 12.64 -6.98 6.41
CA LYS A 75 13.45 -5.76 6.62
C LYS A 75 12.82 -4.47 6.10
N VAL A 76 11.89 -4.58 5.15
CA VAL A 76 11.14 -3.45 4.57
C VAL A 76 9.67 -3.41 5.03
N GLY A 77 9.36 -4.04 6.17
CA GLY A 77 8.04 -4.04 6.78
C GLY A 77 7.06 -5.10 6.26
N GLY A 78 7.54 -6.06 5.46
CA GLY A 78 6.76 -7.22 5.01
C GLY A 78 6.35 -7.23 3.53
N LEU A 79 5.71 -8.32 3.11
CA LEU A 79 5.14 -8.49 1.77
C LEU A 79 3.91 -7.58 1.62
N ARG A 80 3.94 -6.73 0.58
CA ARG A 80 2.83 -5.83 0.28
C ARG A 80 1.68 -6.55 -0.41
N LEU A 81 0.50 -6.50 0.20
CA LEU A 81 -0.78 -6.78 -0.42
C LEU A 81 -1.28 -5.55 -1.21
N PHE A 82 -2.03 -5.79 -2.29
CA PHE A 82 -2.74 -4.76 -3.07
C PHE A 82 -1.82 -3.66 -3.63
N SER A 83 -0.95 -4.04 -4.55
CA SER A 83 -0.13 -3.09 -5.29
C SER A 83 -0.81 -2.52 -6.53
N PHE A 84 -1.74 -3.25 -7.13
CA PHE A 84 -2.42 -2.82 -8.36
C PHE A 84 -3.95 -2.90 -8.29
N GLY A 85 -4.48 -3.70 -7.36
CA GLY A 85 -5.89 -3.75 -7.01
C GLY A 85 -6.15 -3.20 -5.60
N ASP A 86 -7.30 -3.58 -5.06
CA ASP A 86 -7.63 -3.42 -3.64
C ASP A 86 -8.53 -4.59 -3.23
N TYR A 87 -8.87 -4.68 -1.94
CA TYR A 87 -9.71 -5.74 -1.40
C TYR A 87 -11.09 -5.81 -2.07
N LYS A 88 -11.57 -7.04 -2.26
CA LYS A 88 -12.95 -7.36 -2.61
C LYS A 88 -13.44 -8.54 -1.74
N PRO A 89 -14.72 -8.60 -1.36
CA PRO A 89 -15.23 -9.62 -0.44
C PRO A 89 -14.94 -11.08 -0.85
N TRP A 90 -14.96 -11.39 -2.15
CA TRP A 90 -14.67 -12.74 -2.63
C TRP A 90 -13.25 -13.24 -2.31
N MET A 91 -12.33 -12.34 -1.92
CA MET A 91 -10.94 -12.66 -1.61
C MET A 91 -10.73 -13.27 -0.22
N ASP A 92 -11.76 -13.32 0.63
CA ASP A 92 -11.60 -13.67 2.05
C ASP A 92 -10.86 -15.00 2.27
N ASN A 93 -11.26 -16.07 1.57
CA ASN A 93 -10.61 -17.38 1.70
C ASN A 93 -9.14 -17.33 1.26
N ASP A 94 -8.85 -16.67 0.14
CA ASP A 94 -7.46 -16.51 -0.33
C ASP A 94 -6.63 -15.69 0.67
N LEU A 95 -7.22 -14.67 1.30
CA LEU A 95 -6.53 -13.84 2.30
C LEU A 95 -6.24 -14.60 3.59
N PHE A 96 -7.16 -15.42 4.08
CA PHE A 96 -6.89 -16.29 5.24
C PHE A 96 -5.78 -17.31 4.93
N ASN A 97 -5.78 -17.91 3.74
CA ASN A 97 -4.70 -18.80 3.31
C ASN A 97 -3.36 -18.06 3.21
N ILE A 98 -3.35 -16.84 2.67
CA ILE A 98 -2.15 -15.99 2.61
C ILE A 98 -1.60 -15.67 4.00
N ILE A 99 -2.49 -15.33 4.94
CA ILE A 99 -2.13 -15.05 6.34
C ILE A 99 -1.52 -16.29 6.97
N HIS A 100 -2.21 -17.43 6.87
CA HIS A 100 -1.74 -18.69 7.42
C HIS A 100 -0.36 -19.09 6.87
N ASP A 101 -0.19 -19.08 5.55
CA ASP A 101 1.08 -19.43 4.92
C ASP A 101 2.21 -18.46 5.29
N ALA A 102 1.89 -17.18 5.44
CA ALA A 102 2.84 -16.17 5.89
C ALA A 102 3.31 -16.43 7.32
N ASP A 103 2.39 -16.77 8.22
CA ASP A 103 2.71 -17.14 9.61
C ASP A 103 3.59 -18.40 9.64
N CYS A 104 3.26 -19.43 8.86
CA CYS A 104 4.03 -20.67 8.75
C CYS A 104 5.50 -20.47 8.36
N VAL A 105 5.80 -19.43 7.58
CA VAL A 105 7.18 -19.13 7.12
C VAL A 105 7.80 -17.90 7.81
N GLY A 106 7.12 -17.32 8.80
CA GLY A 106 7.58 -16.11 9.50
C GLY A 106 7.64 -14.86 8.62
N LEU A 107 6.80 -14.77 7.58
CA LEU A 107 6.70 -13.61 6.70
C LEU A 107 5.72 -12.58 7.26
N LYS A 108 6.19 -11.35 7.47
CA LYS A 108 5.32 -10.23 7.82
C LYS A 108 4.51 -9.80 6.60
N LEU A 109 3.22 -9.51 6.81
CA LEU A 109 2.35 -8.96 5.78
C LEU A 109 2.03 -7.49 6.05
N LYS A 110 1.92 -6.70 4.97
CA LYS A 110 1.46 -5.31 5.04
C LYS A 110 0.45 -4.99 3.95
N ALA A 111 -0.45 -4.05 4.23
CA ALA A 111 -1.45 -3.59 3.27
C ALA A 111 -1.43 -2.06 3.11
N ILE A 112 -1.77 -1.60 1.90
CA ILE A 112 -2.17 -0.21 1.64
C ILE A 112 -3.54 -0.29 0.97
N THR A 113 -4.58 0.23 1.62
CA THR A 113 -5.97 0.02 1.17
C THR A 113 -6.84 1.27 1.35
N LYS A 114 -7.97 1.28 0.66
CA LYS A 114 -9.09 2.22 0.86
C LYS A 114 -10.35 1.53 1.34
N GLN A 115 -10.30 0.22 1.62
CA GLN A 115 -11.46 -0.57 2.00
C GLN A 115 -11.56 -0.71 3.51
N VAL A 116 -12.54 -0.05 4.13
CA VAL A 116 -12.79 -0.13 5.58
C VAL A 116 -13.05 -1.57 6.02
N ALA A 117 -13.86 -2.32 5.26
CA ALA A 117 -14.17 -3.71 5.55
C ALA A 117 -12.92 -4.62 5.62
N PHE A 118 -11.91 -4.35 4.79
CA PHE A 118 -10.63 -5.06 4.88
C PHE A 118 -9.92 -4.79 6.21
N VAL A 119 -9.85 -3.52 6.61
CA VAL A 119 -9.17 -3.12 7.84
C VAL A 119 -9.85 -3.75 9.05
N GLU A 120 -11.18 -3.68 9.12
CA GLU A 120 -11.94 -4.22 10.24
C GLU A 120 -11.80 -5.73 10.38
N LYS A 121 -11.67 -6.46 9.26
CA LYS A 121 -11.54 -7.92 9.24
C LYS A 121 -10.10 -8.39 9.43
N PHE A 122 -9.13 -7.75 8.77
CA PHE A 122 -7.80 -8.30 8.61
C PHE A 122 -6.70 -7.55 9.38
N ALA A 123 -6.94 -6.35 9.91
CA ALA A 123 -5.90 -5.64 10.66
C ALA A 123 -5.27 -6.47 11.80
N PRO A 124 -6.01 -7.27 12.60
CA PRO A 124 -5.41 -8.09 13.66
C PRO A 124 -4.32 -9.07 13.20
N TYR A 125 -4.33 -9.49 11.94
CA TYR A 125 -3.42 -10.50 11.39
C TYR A 125 -2.24 -9.92 10.62
N LEU A 126 -2.14 -8.59 10.51
CA LEU A 126 -1.14 -7.94 9.67
C LEU A 126 -0.10 -7.23 10.52
N HIS A 127 1.12 -7.12 9.99
CA HIS A 127 2.17 -6.34 10.64
C HIS A 127 1.87 -4.84 10.56
N ILE A 128 1.45 -4.36 9.39
CA ILE A 128 1.16 -2.93 9.12
C ILE A 128 -0.02 -2.79 8.16
N VAL A 129 -0.95 -1.90 8.49
CA VAL A 129 -2.03 -1.49 7.57
C VAL A 129 -2.01 0.03 7.38
N ASN A 130 -1.81 0.47 6.14
CA ASN A 130 -1.85 1.88 5.77
C ASN A 130 -3.19 2.21 5.12
N VAL A 131 -4.07 2.90 5.84
CA VAL A 131 -5.34 3.38 5.30
C VAL A 131 -5.11 4.65 4.49
N SER A 132 -5.60 4.68 3.26
CA SER A 132 -5.35 5.79 2.34
C SER A 132 -6.44 6.85 2.41
N VAL A 133 -6.05 8.10 2.70
CA VAL A 133 -6.92 9.28 2.72
C VAL A 133 -6.49 10.29 1.65
N ASP A 134 -7.40 11.16 1.23
CA ASP A 134 -7.13 12.30 0.36
C ASP A 134 -8.12 13.44 0.62
N ASN A 135 -7.95 14.58 -0.06
CA ASN A 135 -8.84 15.74 -0.02
C ASN A 135 -9.78 15.84 -1.24
N VAL A 136 -9.88 14.77 -2.04
CA VAL A 136 -10.69 14.75 -3.27
C VAL A 136 -11.81 13.72 -3.22
N GLY A 137 -12.02 13.08 -2.07
CA GLY A 137 -13.15 12.17 -1.82
C GLY A 137 -12.97 10.75 -2.34
N TYR A 138 -11.75 10.34 -2.70
CA TYR A 138 -11.47 9.00 -3.24
C TYR A 138 -10.76 8.07 -2.26
N GLY A 139 -10.44 8.55 -1.06
CA GLY A 139 -9.87 7.79 0.04
C GLY A 139 -10.92 7.47 1.11
N ILE A 140 -10.47 6.86 2.21
CA ILE A 140 -11.33 6.64 3.38
C ILE A 140 -11.67 8.01 3.99
N PRO A 141 -12.92 8.27 4.41
CA PRO A 141 -13.28 9.50 5.09
C PRO A 141 -12.42 9.73 6.34
N HIS A 142 -11.95 10.96 6.58
CA HIS A 142 -10.90 11.25 7.57
C HIS A 142 -11.25 10.78 8.99
N LYS A 143 -12.50 11.04 9.42
CA LYS A 143 -13.00 10.58 10.73
C LYS A 143 -12.97 9.05 10.86
N VAL A 144 -13.29 8.33 9.79
CA VAL A 144 -13.24 6.85 9.78
C VAL A 144 -11.79 6.36 9.84
N ALA A 145 -10.87 6.99 9.11
CA ALA A 145 -9.45 6.65 9.17
C ALA A 145 -8.86 6.84 10.57
N GLN A 146 -9.20 7.95 11.24
CA GLN A 146 -8.80 8.21 12.63
C GLN A 146 -9.38 7.18 13.60
N ARG A 147 -10.66 6.82 13.46
CA ARG A 147 -11.29 5.76 14.24
C ARG A 147 -10.57 4.41 14.07
N LEU A 148 -10.25 4.03 12.83
CA LEU A 148 -9.53 2.78 12.55
C LEU A 148 -8.12 2.78 13.15
N ARG A 149 -7.39 3.91 13.03
CA ARG A 149 -6.07 4.08 13.65
C ARG A 149 -6.13 3.95 15.17
N ASN A 150 -7.17 4.49 15.81
CA ASN A 150 -7.33 4.41 17.27
C ASN A 150 -7.73 2.99 17.71
N LYS A 151 -8.54 2.29 16.90
CA LYS A 151 -8.97 0.91 17.19
C LYS A 151 -7.84 -0.12 17.06
N PHE A 152 -6.94 0.07 16.10
CA PHE A 152 -5.89 -0.91 15.78
C PHE A 152 -4.50 -0.27 15.85
N ALA A 153 -3.65 -0.76 16.76
CA ALA A 153 -2.32 -0.21 16.98
C ALA A 153 -1.39 -0.28 15.76
N ASN A 154 -1.63 -1.23 14.85
CA ASN A 154 -0.87 -1.44 13.61
C ASN A 154 -1.47 -0.72 12.39
N VAL A 155 -2.55 0.04 12.56
CA VAL A 155 -3.13 0.89 11.50
C VAL A 155 -2.48 2.27 11.54
N LEU A 156 -2.07 2.75 10.36
CA LEU A 156 -1.52 4.08 10.12
C LEU A 156 -2.32 4.80 9.02
N ILE A 157 -2.45 6.11 9.14
CA ILE A 157 -3.07 6.97 8.15
C ILE A 157 -2.00 7.43 7.16
N ARG A 158 -2.22 7.08 5.90
CA ARG A 158 -1.38 7.47 4.77
C ARG A 158 -2.16 8.42 3.87
N CYS A 159 -1.72 9.66 3.74
CA CYS A 159 -2.35 10.61 2.82
C CYS A 159 -1.73 10.59 1.42
N VAL A 160 -2.53 10.99 0.44
CA VAL A 160 -2.08 11.37 -0.89
C VAL A 160 -2.08 12.89 -0.99
N VAL A 161 -0.91 13.46 -1.28
CA VAL A 161 -0.72 14.92 -1.48
C VAL A 161 -0.80 15.20 -2.98
N LEU A 162 -1.80 15.97 -3.38
CA LEU A 162 -2.11 16.34 -4.77
C LEU A 162 -1.77 17.80 -5.07
N LYS A 163 -1.79 18.65 -4.03
CA LYS A 163 -1.41 20.07 -4.02
C LYS A 163 -0.79 20.45 -2.68
N ASP A 164 -0.10 21.59 -2.59
CA ASP A 164 0.68 21.93 -1.39
C ASP A 164 -0.21 22.15 -0.16
N GLU A 165 -1.43 22.64 -0.36
CA GLU A 165 -2.42 22.86 0.70
C GLU A 165 -2.80 21.57 1.41
N ASP A 166 -2.70 20.42 0.73
CA ASP A 166 -2.99 19.11 1.33
C ASP A 166 -2.02 18.77 2.46
N ILE A 167 -0.80 19.32 2.45
CA ILE A 167 0.20 19.06 3.50
C ILE A 167 -0.32 19.56 4.85
N LYS A 168 -0.87 20.78 4.88
CA LYS A 168 -1.47 21.37 6.07
C LYS A 168 -2.80 20.70 6.41
N ALA A 169 -3.67 20.52 5.41
CA ALA A 169 -5.00 19.94 5.62
C ALA A 169 -4.96 18.48 6.11
N LEU A 170 -3.93 17.72 5.73
CA LEU A 170 -3.76 16.30 6.10
C LEU A 170 -2.64 16.10 7.11
N ALA A 171 -2.27 17.13 7.89
CA ALA A 171 -1.19 17.09 8.88
C ALA A 171 -1.39 16.03 9.97
N PHE A 172 -2.63 15.57 10.19
CA PHE A 172 -2.97 14.47 11.09
C PHE A 172 -2.50 13.08 10.62
N SER A 173 -2.01 12.98 9.38
CA SER A 173 -1.56 11.72 8.78
C SER A 173 -0.19 11.30 9.32
N ASP A 174 0.01 9.99 9.41
CA ASP A 174 1.27 9.39 9.85
C ASP A 174 2.28 9.35 8.70
N ILE A 175 1.80 9.20 7.46
CA ILE A 175 2.62 9.04 6.26
C ILE A 175 2.09 9.90 5.12
N PHE A 176 3.00 10.59 4.42
CA PHE A 176 2.70 11.41 3.26
C PHE A 176 3.15 10.71 1.98
N THR A 177 2.28 10.64 0.96
CA THR A 177 2.68 10.23 -0.39
C THR A 177 2.32 11.30 -1.38
N PHE A 178 3.33 11.87 -2.01
CA PHE A 178 3.14 12.88 -3.03
C PHE A 178 2.82 12.28 -4.39
N ASN A 179 1.93 12.95 -5.13
CA ASN A 179 1.59 12.58 -6.50
C ASN A 179 2.86 12.57 -7.37
N HIS A 180 3.04 11.47 -8.09
CA HIS A 180 4.17 11.25 -9.00
C HIS A 180 3.69 10.60 -10.30
N ALA A 181 2.39 10.68 -10.57
CA ALA A 181 1.81 10.31 -11.85
C ALA A 181 1.62 11.58 -12.68
N ARG A 182 1.80 11.47 -13.99
CA ARG A 182 1.47 12.55 -14.94
C ARG A 182 -0.04 12.55 -15.13
N ASN A 183 -0.71 13.48 -14.47
CA ASN A 183 -2.17 13.69 -14.46
C ASN A 183 -2.46 15.18 -14.23
N SER A 184 -3.71 15.55 -13.95
CA SER A 184 -4.12 16.94 -13.75
C SER A 184 -3.70 17.55 -12.40
N PHE A 185 -3.05 16.80 -11.51
CA PHE A 185 -2.57 17.28 -10.22
C PHE A 185 -1.08 17.66 -10.27
N LYS A 186 -0.61 18.38 -9.25
CA LYS A 186 0.79 18.77 -9.14
C LYS A 186 1.68 17.52 -9.16
N PHE A 187 2.66 17.50 -10.06
CA PHE A 187 3.68 16.47 -10.11
C PHE A 187 4.81 16.80 -9.14
N TYR A 188 5.13 15.89 -8.22
CA TYR A 188 6.21 16.06 -7.27
C TYR A 188 7.41 15.17 -7.67
N PRO A 189 8.47 15.77 -8.26
CA PRO A 189 9.67 15.02 -8.62
C PRO A 189 10.39 14.49 -7.38
N LYS A 190 11.36 13.58 -7.57
CA LYS A 190 12.04 12.87 -6.48
C LYS A 190 12.72 13.85 -5.51
N GLU A 191 13.38 14.86 -6.05
CA GLU A 191 14.15 15.87 -5.32
C GLU A 191 13.22 16.67 -4.40
N LEU A 192 12.03 17.05 -4.89
CA LEU A 192 11.05 17.77 -4.09
C LEU A 192 10.48 16.89 -2.96
N ARG A 193 10.23 15.60 -3.23
CA ARG A 193 9.79 14.65 -2.19
C ARG A 193 10.84 14.43 -1.11
N GLN A 194 12.13 14.44 -1.49
CA GLN A 194 13.23 14.36 -0.53
C GLN A 194 13.30 15.61 0.36
N LYS A 195 13.13 16.81 -0.21
CA LYS A 195 13.01 18.05 0.56
C LYS A 195 11.86 17.98 1.56
N PHE A 196 10.67 17.57 1.11
CA PHE A 196 9.53 17.38 2.01
C PHE A 196 9.77 16.28 3.06
N ASN A 197 10.52 15.23 2.74
CA ASN A 197 10.86 14.20 3.71
C ASN A 197 11.65 14.76 4.89
N HIS A 198 12.59 15.67 4.63
CA HIS A 198 13.32 16.36 5.68
C HIS A 198 12.37 17.22 6.54
N VAL A 199 11.56 18.07 5.89
CA VAL A 199 10.63 18.98 6.57
C VAL A 199 9.57 18.24 7.39
N LEU A 200 9.11 17.07 6.91
CA LEU A 200 8.06 16.28 7.55
C LEU A 200 8.61 15.21 8.52
N GLY A 201 9.89 15.28 8.88
CA GLY A 201 10.50 14.39 9.88
C GLY A 201 10.57 12.93 9.44
N GLY A 202 10.92 12.68 8.18
CA GLY A 202 11.08 11.32 7.65
C GLY A 202 9.78 10.60 7.28
N ARG A 203 8.64 11.29 7.27
CA ARG A 203 7.30 10.70 7.05
C ARG A 203 6.87 10.55 5.58
N VAL A 204 7.78 10.71 4.62
CA VAL A 204 7.42 10.70 3.18
C VAL A 204 7.69 9.33 2.53
N CYS A 205 6.61 8.65 2.15
CA CYS A 205 6.67 7.40 1.42
C CYS A 205 7.17 7.62 -0.02
N GLY A 206 8.18 6.83 -0.41
CA GLY A 206 8.74 6.89 -1.76
C GLY A 206 9.70 8.07 -2.00
N ALA A 207 10.18 8.74 -0.95
CA ALA A 207 11.19 9.78 -1.06
C ALA A 207 12.46 9.30 -1.80
N THR A 208 12.90 8.07 -1.55
CA THR A 208 14.05 7.44 -2.23
C THR A 208 13.68 6.74 -3.55
N GLY A 209 12.38 6.52 -3.79
CA GLY A 209 11.86 5.78 -4.95
C GLY A 209 11.71 4.27 -4.74
N THR A 210 12.40 3.68 -3.74
CA THR A 210 12.33 2.25 -3.42
C THR A 210 12.23 2.03 -1.91
N CYS A 211 11.71 0.89 -1.47
CA CYS A 211 11.67 0.54 -0.04
C CYS A 211 13.01 0.01 0.49
N LYS A 212 13.97 -0.33 -0.38
CA LYS A 212 15.26 -0.91 0.03
C LYS A 212 16.02 0.04 0.97
N ASP A 213 16.03 1.32 0.62
CA ASP A 213 16.79 2.36 1.33
C ASP A 213 15.85 3.32 2.09
N CYS A 214 14.61 2.90 2.33
CA CYS A 214 13.58 3.74 2.94
C CYS A 214 13.63 3.63 4.46
N SER A 215 14.04 4.71 5.14
CA SER A 215 14.06 4.79 6.62
C SER A 215 12.68 4.61 7.25
N LEU A 216 11.62 5.11 6.59
CA LEU A 216 10.25 5.02 7.07
C LEU A 216 9.77 3.57 7.24
N LYS A 217 10.24 2.61 6.41
CA LYS A 217 9.82 1.20 6.42
C LYS A 217 8.29 1.01 6.53
N CYS A 218 7.54 1.78 5.73
CA CYS A 218 6.07 1.80 5.77
C CYS A 218 5.44 2.18 7.13
N GLY A 219 6.19 2.85 8.01
CA GLY A 219 5.76 3.32 9.32
C GLY A 219 6.04 2.34 10.47
N GLU A 220 6.88 1.32 10.26
CA GLU A 220 7.19 0.31 11.29
C GLU A 220 7.68 0.95 12.61
N GLN A 221 8.50 2.00 12.52
CA GLN A 221 9.01 2.74 13.69
C GLN A 221 7.88 3.49 14.44
N LEU A 222 6.86 3.97 13.72
CA LEU A 222 5.72 4.67 14.30
C LEU A 222 4.79 3.71 15.07
N ILE A 223 4.72 2.44 14.64
CA ILE A 223 3.95 1.42 15.35
C ILE A 223 4.66 1.00 16.63
N ALA A 224 5.99 0.87 16.58
CA ALA A 224 6.79 0.54 17.76
C ALA A 224 6.60 1.58 18.88
N SER A 225 6.76 2.87 18.56
CA SER A 225 6.57 3.94 19.54
C SER A 225 5.16 4.00 20.13
N ARG A 226 4.13 3.72 19.32
CA ARG A 226 2.74 3.67 19.81
C ARG A 226 2.47 2.50 20.75
N ARG A 227 3.13 1.37 20.55
CA ARG A 227 3.01 0.21 21.44
C ARG A 227 3.70 0.44 22.78
N GLU A 228 4.85 1.11 22.77
CA GLU A 228 5.58 1.50 23.99
C GLU A 228 4.76 2.45 24.87
N ILE A 229 4.02 3.39 24.28
CA ILE A 229 3.16 4.32 25.02
C ILE A 229 1.92 3.62 25.62
N ALA A 230 1.49 2.50 25.03
CA ALA A 230 0.28 1.78 25.45
C ALA A 230 0.54 0.65 26.46
N ALA A 231 1.80 0.28 26.69
CA ALA A 231 2.24 -0.75 27.62
C ALA A 231 2.59 -0.12 28.98
#